data_AF-A0A9J6FSV4-F1
#
_entry.id   AF-A0A9J6FSV4-F1
#
_cell.length_a   1.000
_cell.length_b   1.000
_cell.length_c   1.000
_cell.angle_alpha   90.00
_cell.angle_beta   90.00
_cell.angle_gamma   90.00
#
_symmetry.space_group_name_H-M   'P 1'
#
loop_
_entity.id
_entity.type
_entity.pdbx_description
1 polymer ?
#
loop_
_entity_poly.entity_id
_entity_poly.type
_entity_poly.pdbx_seq_one_letter_code
_entity_poly.pdbx_strand_id
1 'polypeptide(L)'
;MVDYSNAEISAIRQVFVNSRVTICDFHRMQAWQRWLRRKENNISHPEHALQLMKRLGSALNEGEFEKALEDLVSSEYWNNGKLRSYFETVWLSVKELWVMFHRLEFDVVLTTNNGIEAQNRVLKAHYVKSASGKRSLTSLIAAVVCGYLPDNEKISTSRQ
;
A
#
# COMPACT_ATOMS: atom_id res chain seq x y z
N MET A 1 9.76 -2.42 -2.50
CA MET A 1 8.38 -1.87 -2.58
C MET A 1 8.35 -0.59 -1.76
N VAL A 2 7.64 0.43 -2.21
CA VAL A 2 7.57 1.74 -1.56
C VAL A 2 6.13 2.21 -1.39
N ASP A 3 5.96 3.29 -0.63
CA ASP A 3 4.71 4.03 -0.63
C ASP A 3 4.59 4.85 -1.92
N TYR A 4 3.39 5.33 -2.24
CA TYR A 4 3.25 6.30 -3.32
C TYR A 4 3.79 7.67 -2.86
N SER A 5 5.09 7.88 -3.08
CA SER A 5 5.81 9.11 -2.75
C SER A 5 6.82 9.42 -3.84
N ASN A 6 6.61 10.52 -4.58
CA ASN A 6 7.53 10.94 -5.63
C ASN A 6 8.94 11.16 -5.08
N ALA A 7 9.07 11.74 -3.89
CA ALA A 7 10.37 11.96 -3.25
C ALA A 7 11.09 10.63 -2.96
N GLU A 8 10.38 9.64 -2.44
CA GLU A 8 10.94 8.32 -2.14
C GLU A 8 11.33 7.57 -3.42
N ILE A 9 10.43 7.53 -4.40
CA ILE A 9 10.67 6.90 -5.70
C ILE A 9 11.88 7.54 -6.39
N SER A 10 11.97 8.88 -6.40
CA SER A 10 13.10 9.60 -7.00
C SER A 10 14.41 9.32 -6.25
N ALA A 11 14.41 9.35 -4.92
CA ALA A 11 15.61 9.09 -4.12
C ALA A 11 16.16 7.68 -4.37
N ILE A 12 15.28 6.67 -4.39
CA ILE A 12 15.70 5.28 -4.66
C ILE A 12 16.24 5.15 -6.08
N ARG A 13 15.57 5.73 -7.08
CA ARG A 13 16.05 5.67 -8.47
C ARG A 13 17.40 6.36 -8.67
N GLN A 14 17.69 7.42 -7.91
CA GLN A 14 18.96 8.12 -7.96
C GLN A 14 20.10 7.33 -7.32
N VAL A 15 19.87 6.73 -6.15
CA VAL A 15 20.92 6.03 -5.38
C VAL A 15 21.11 4.60 -5.88
N PHE A 16 20.02 3.91 -6.20
CA PHE A 16 19.99 2.50 -6.59
C PHE A 16 19.50 2.35 -8.03
N VAL A 17 20.29 2.83 -8.99
CA VAL A 17 19.93 2.95 -10.41
C VAL A 17 19.44 1.64 -11.04
N ASN A 18 19.98 0.50 -10.59
CA ASN A 18 19.63 -0.82 -11.10
C ASN A 18 18.47 -1.51 -10.36
N SER A 19 17.92 -0.86 -9.32
CA SER A 19 16.81 -1.43 -8.55
C SER A 19 15.48 -1.17 -9.25
N ARG A 20 14.67 -2.23 -9.39
CA ARG A 20 13.28 -2.12 -9.81
C ARG A 20 12.44 -1.56 -8.66
N VAL A 21 11.74 -0.45 -8.91
CA VAL A 21 10.84 0.18 -7.94
C VAL A 21 9.41 -0.24 -8.24
N THR A 22 8.68 -0.63 -7.19
CA THR A 22 7.25 -0.93 -7.27
C THR A 22 6.54 -0.38 -6.04
N ILE A 23 5.30 0.03 -6.19
CA ILE A 23 4.44 0.54 -5.12
C ILE A 23 3.83 -0.66 -4.38
N CYS A 24 3.81 -0.60 -3.06
CA CYS A 24 3.23 -1.64 -2.22
C CYS A 24 1.69 -1.69 -2.38
N ASP A 25 1.14 -2.91 -2.53
CA ASP A 25 -0.31 -3.11 -2.64
C ASP A 25 -1.06 -2.63 -1.40
N PHE A 26 -0.52 -2.86 -0.21
CA PHE A 26 -1.17 -2.43 1.03
C PHE A 26 -1.34 -0.91 1.07
N HIS A 27 -0.26 -0.16 0.82
CA HIS A 27 -0.31 1.30 0.86
C HIS A 27 -1.11 1.91 -0.28
N ARG A 28 -1.06 1.30 -1.48
CA ARG A 28 -1.98 1.65 -2.58
C ARG A 28 -3.43 1.48 -2.16
N MET A 29 -3.79 0.31 -1.62
CA MET A 29 -5.15 0.00 -1.17
C MET A 29 -5.61 0.97 -0.08
N GLN A 30 -4.74 1.29 0.87
CA GLN A 30 -5.02 2.25 1.92
C GLN A 30 -5.20 3.67 1.36
N ALA A 31 -4.38 4.10 0.40
CA ALA A 31 -4.50 5.39 -0.26
C ALA A 31 -5.83 5.52 -1.01
N TRP A 32 -6.21 4.49 -1.79
CA TRP A 32 -7.51 4.43 -2.47
C TRP A 32 -8.68 4.49 -1.48
N GLN A 33 -8.67 3.66 -0.44
CA GLN A 33 -9.71 3.67 0.60
C GLN A 33 -9.85 5.02 1.29
N ARG A 34 -8.73 5.63 1.69
CA ARG A 34 -8.73 6.95 2.34
C ARG A 34 -9.29 8.01 1.41
N TRP A 35 -8.89 8.00 0.14
CA TRP A 35 -9.35 8.98 -0.85
C TRP A 35 -10.86 8.83 -1.12
N LEU A 36 -11.33 7.61 -1.40
CA LEU A 36 -12.75 7.34 -1.69
C LEU A 36 -13.68 7.70 -0.52
N ARG A 37 -13.21 7.58 0.72
CA ARG A 37 -14.00 7.87 1.93
C ARG A 37 -14.07 9.37 2.29
N ARG A 38 -13.31 10.24 1.63
CA ARG A 38 -13.41 11.68 1.90
C ARG A 38 -14.73 12.21 1.36
N LYS A 39 -15.51 12.85 2.23
CA LYS A 39 -16.80 13.44 1.86
C LYS A 39 -16.69 14.42 0.69
N GLU A 40 -15.60 15.21 0.65
CA GLU A 40 -15.33 16.18 -0.42
C GLU A 40 -15.22 15.57 -1.82
N ASN A 41 -14.97 14.27 -1.92
CA ASN A 41 -14.83 13.57 -3.20
C ASN A 41 -16.17 13.10 -3.79
N ASN A 42 -17.26 13.18 -3.03
CA ASN A 42 -18.63 12.90 -3.49
C ASN A 42 -18.77 11.53 -4.19
N ILE A 43 -18.23 10.48 -3.58
CA ILE A 43 -18.33 9.10 -4.09
C ILE A 43 -19.44 8.36 -3.33
N SER A 44 -20.50 7.99 -4.05
CA SER A 44 -21.50 7.05 -3.56
C SER A 44 -20.91 5.65 -3.49
N HIS A 45 -21.30 4.86 -2.48
CA HIS A 45 -20.87 3.45 -2.34
C HIS A 45 -19.36 3.22 -2.57
N PRO A 46 -18.47 3.88 -1.80
CA PRO A 46 -17.02 3.87 -2.07
C PRO A 46 -16.39 2.46 -2.11
N GLU A 47 -16.99 1.47 -1.43
CA GLU A 47 -16.52 0.09 -1.48
C GLU A 47 -16.71 -0.54 -2.88
N HIS A 48 -17.74 -0.18 -3.65
CA HIS A 48 -17.95 -0.68 -5.02
C HIS A 48 -16.93 -0.07 -5.99
N ALA A 49 -16.71 1.25 -5.92
CA ALA A 49 -15.65 1.92 -6.67
C ALA A 49 -14.28 1.30 -6.37
N LEU A 50 -14.02 0.99 -5.10
CA LEU A 50 -12.79 0.32 -4.68
C LEU A 50 -12.65 -1.08 -5.30
N GLN A 51 -13.73 -1.86 -5.42
CA GLN A 51 -13.67 -3.19 -6.05
C GLN A 51 -13.31 -3.09 -7.54
N LEU A 52 -13.84 -2.10 -8.26
CA LEU A 52 -13.44 -1.85 -9.64
C LEU A 52 -11.94 -1.51 -9.70
N MET A 53 -11.48 -0.55 -8.89
CA MET A 53 -10.05 -0.18 -8.84
C MET A 53 -9.13 -1.36 -8.47
N LYS A 54 -9.56 -2.23 -7.54
CA LYS A 54 -8.82 -3.45 -7.16
C LYS A 54 -8.59 -4.38 -8.34
N ARG A 55 -9.57 -4.54 -9.23
CA ARG A 55 -9.46 -5.44 -10.39
C ARG A 55 -8.33 -5.01 -11.32
N LEU A 56 -8.12 -3.70 -11.52
CA LEU A 56 -6.96 -3.21 -12.27
C LEU A 56 -5.65 -3.60 -11.60
N GLY A 57 -5.57 -3.50 -10.26
CA GLY A 57 -4.34 -3.82 -9.51
C GLY A 57 -3.97 -5.30 -9.54
N SER A 58 -4.97 -6.17 -9.70
CA SER A 58 -4.80 -7.62 -9.71
C SER A 58 -4.68 -8.24 -11.10
N ALA A 59 -4.77 -7.44 -12.17
CA ALA A 59 -4.70 -7.93 -13.55
C ALA A 59 -3.37 -8.66 -13.82
N LEU A 60 -3.44 -9.85 -14.41
CA LEU A 60 -2.31 -10.73 -14.70
C LEU A 60 -1.75 -10.59 -16.11
N ASN A 61 -2.40 -9.80 -16.96
CA ASN A 61 -1.96 -9.44 -18.29
C ASN A 61 -2.62 -8.12 -18.76
N GLU A 62 -2.13 -7.56 -19.87
CA GLU A 62 -2.66 -6.29 -20.41
C GLU A 62 -4.16 -6.40 -20.75
N GLY A 63 -4.63 -7.52 -21.32
CA GLY A 63 -6.04 -7.68 -21.69
C GLY A 63 -6.99 -7.69 -20.48
N GLU A 64 -6.59 -8.33 -19.36
CA GLU A 64 -7.32 -8.24 -18.11
C GLU A 64 -7.36 -6.82 -17.54
N PHE A 65 -6.26 -6.09 -17.68
CA PHE A 65 -6.16 -4.71 -17.23
C PHE A 65 -7.05 -3.78 -18.06
N GLU A 66 -6.99 -3.88 -19.39
CA GLU A 66 -7.81 -3.11 -20.33
C GLU A 66 -9.30 -3.35 -20.05
N LYS A 67 -9.71 -4.60 -19.88
CA LYS A 67 -11.09 -4.94 -19.52
C LYS A 67 -11.50 -4.37 -18.15
N ALA A 68 -10.63 -4.46 -17.15
CA ALA A 68 -10.91 -3.89 -15.84
C ALA A 68 -10.99 -2.35 -15.86
N LEU A 69 -10.17 -1.71 -16.71
CA LEU A 69 -10.21 -0.28 -16.95
C LEU A 69 -11.50 0.12 -17.68
N GLU A 70 -11.92 -0.62 -18.71
CA GLU A 70 -13.18 -0.41 -19.42
C GLU A 70 -14.38 -0.51 -18.47
N ASP A 71 -14.40 -1.52 -17.58
CA ASP A 71 -15.43 -1.68 -16.56
C ASP A 71 -15.45 -0.48 -15.58
N LEU A 72 -14.29 0.07 -15.21
CA LEU A 72 -14.20 1.26 -14.37
C LEU A 72 -14.71 2.49 -15.12
N VAL A 73 -14.27 2.70 -16.37
CA VAL A 73 -14.64 3.83 -17.23
C VAL A 73 -16.14 3.85 -17.54
N SER A 74 -16.74 2.67 -17.70
CA SER A 74 -18.16 2.51 -17.98
C SER A 74 -19.04 2.62 -16.73
N SER A 75 -18.44 2.66 -15.53
CA SER A 75 -19.19 2.74 -14.28
C SER A 75 -19.71 4.15 -13.98
N GLU A 76 -20.76 4.23 -13.15
CA GLU A 76 -21.29 5.51 -12.65
C GLU A 76 -20.22 6.36 -11.94
N TYR A 77 -19.20 5.73 -11.36
CA TYR A 77 -18.16 6.41 -10.60
C TYR A 77 -17.25 7.24 -11.50
N TRP A 78 -17.04 6.82 -12.75
CA TRP A 78 -16.20 7.55 -13.70
C TRP A 78 -16.79 8.88 -14.17
N ASN A 79 -18.11 9.06 -13.98
CA ASN A 79 -18.78 10.34 -14.21
C ASN A 79 -18.37 11.41 -13.18
N ASN A 80 -17.82 11.00 -12.03
CA ASN A 80 -17.24 11.93 -11.06
C ASN A 80 -15.86 12.41 -11.55
N GLY A 81 -15.80 13.69 -11.97
CA GLY A 81 -14.57 14.30 -12.48
C GLY A 81 -13.39 14.29 -11.51
N LYS A 82 -13.63 14.28 -10.19
CA LYS A 82 -12.56 14.17 -9.19
C LYS A 82 -11.96 12.76 -9.17
N LEU A 83 -12.80 11.72 -9.24
CA LEU A 83 -12.30 10.34 -9.31
C LEU A 83 -11.52 10.12 -10.60
N ARG A 84 -12.08 10.56 -11.73
CA ARG A 84 -11.43 10.47 -13.03
C ARG A 84 -10.06 11.13 -13.00
N SER A 85 -10.00 12.40 -12.60
CA SER A 85 -8.73 13.14 -12.50
C SER A 85 -7.76 12.48 -11.53
N TYR A 86 -8.21 12.06 -10.35
CA TYR A 86 -7.37 11.36 -9.39
C TYR A 86 -6.79 10.06 -9.97
N PHE A 87 -7.59 9.26 -10.65
CA PHE A 87 -7.13 7.98 -11.17
C PHE A 87 -6.23 8.14 -12.39
N GLU A 88 -6.60 8.99 -13.35
CA GLU A 88 -5.81 9.27 -14.56
C GLU A 88 -4.45 9.89 -14.23
N THR A 89 -4.43 10.91 -13.37
CA THR A 89 -3.19 11.67 -13.13
C THR A 89 -2.28 11.02 -12.10
N VAL A 90 -2.82 10.33 -11.10
CA VAL A 90 -2.03 9.77 -9.98
C VAL A 90 -1.67 8.32 -10.21
N TRP A 91 -2.63 7.50 -10.67
CA TRP A 91 -2.46 6.04 -10.69
C TRP A 91 -2.18 5.49 -12.08
N LEU A 92 -2.95 5.90 -13.10
CA LEU A 92 -2.73 5.42 -14.47
C LEU A 92 -1.41 5.94 -15.05
N SER A 93 -0.95 7.14 -14.65
CA SER A 93 0.35 7.69 -15.05
C SER A 93 1.57 6.89 -14.58
N VAL A 94 1.37 5.95 -13.64
CA VAL A 94 2.43 5.09 -13.09
C VAL A 94 1.99 3.62 -12.98
N LYS A 95 1.10 3.16 -13.88
CA LYS A 95 0.51 1.81 -13.85
C LYS A 95 1.57 0.70 -13.76
N GLU A 96 2.71 0.92 -14.39
CA GLU A 96 3.87 0.02 -14.45
C GLU A 96 4.45 -0.26 -13.05
N LEU A 97 4.27 0.65 -12.09
CA LEU A 97 4.81 0.50 -10.75
C LEU A 97 3.91 -0.30 -9.82
N TRP A 98 2.63 -0.50 -10.15
CA TRP A 98 1.67 -1.08 -9.21
C TRP A 98 0.78 -2.18 -9.75
N VAL A 99 0.62 -2.35 -11.06
CA VAL A 99 -0.20 -3.45 -11.60
C VAL A 99 0.56 -4.78 -11.50
N MET A 100 -0.15 -5.86 -11.17
CA MET A 100 0.45 -7.17 -10.87
C MET A 100 1.29 -7.72 -12.02
N PHE A 101 0.81 -7.63 -13.26
CA PHE A 101 1.54 -8.24 -14.38
C PHE A 101 2.92 -7.62 -14.66
N HIS A 102 3.12 -6.34 -14.35
CA HIS A 102 4.46 -5.72 -14.39
C HIS A 102 5.39 -6.22 -13.27
N ARG A 103 4.84 -6.92 -12.27
CA ARG A 103 5.58 -7.55 -11.19
C ARG A 103 5.80 -9.04 -11.39
N LEU A 104 5.20 -9.66 -12.41
CA LEU A 104 5.37 -11.09 -12.68
C LEU A 104 6.78 -11.42 -13.19
N GLU A 105 7.51 -10.43 -13.69
CA GLU A 105 8.92 -10.57 -14.07
C GLU A 105 9.88 -10.71 -12.88
N PHE A 106 9.40 -10.56 -11.64
CA PHE A 106 10.24 -10.78 -10.47
C PHE A 106 10.19 -12.26 -10.09
N ASP A 107 11.37 -12.86 -9.88
CA ASP A 107 11.51 -14.24 -9.36
C ASP A 107 11.00 -14.40 -7.90
N VAL A 108 10.37 -13.36 -7.33
CA VAL A 108 9.89 -13.30 -5.95
C VAL A 108 8.48 -12.74 -5.93
N VAL A 109 7.61 -13.34 -5.11
CA VAL A 109 6.24 -12.88 -4.90
C VAL A 109 6.23 -11.50 -4.23
N LEU A 110 5.98 -10.44 -4.99
CA LEU A 110 5.91 -9.05 -4.52
C LEU A 110 4.47 -8.60 -4.20
N THR A 111 3.75 -9.38 -3.39
CA THR A 111 2.30 -9.15 -3.14
C THR A 111 1.98 -8.64 -1.74
N THR A 112 2.77 -8.95 -0.71
CA THR A 112 2.39 -8.60 0.66
C THR A 112 3.56 -8.15 1.54
N ASN A 113 3.43 -6.96 2.10
CA ASN A 113 4.12 -6.58 3.33
C ASN A 113 3.27 -6.94 4.57
N ASN A 114 2.24 -7.79 4.46
CA ASN A 114 1.27 -8.07 5.53
C ASN A 114 1.93 -8.51 6.84
N GLY A 115 3.02 -9.28 6.78
CA GLY A 115 3.81 -9.65 7.96
C GLY A 115 4.42 -8.43 8.66
N ILE A 116 5.06 -7.55 7.88
CA ILE A 116 5.64 -6.30 8.37
C ILE A 116 4.55 -5.34 8.88
N GLU A 117 3.42 -5.25 8.20
CA GLU A 117 2.24 -4.47 8.62
C GLU A 117 1.65 -4.97 9.93
N ALA A 118 1.48 -6.28 10.07
CA ALA A 118 1.00 -6.92 11.30
C ALA A 118 1.95 -6.65 12.46
N GLN A 119 3.25 -6.83 12.24
CA GLN A 119 4.32 -6.49 13.18
C GLN A 119 4.29 -5.01 13.58
N ASN A 120 4.20 -4.10 12.60
CA ASN A 120 4.09 -2.66 12.84
C ASN A 120 2.84 -2.28 13.64
N ARG A 121 1.71 -2.95 13.38
CA ARG A 121 0.46 -2.73 14.12
C ARG A 121 0.61 -3.14 15.59
N VAL A 122 1.20 -4.30 15.85
CA VAL A 122 1.46 -4.80 17.20
C VAL A 122 2.40 -3.85 17.94
N LEU A 123 3.52 -3.48 17.31
CA LEU A 123 4.48 -2.51 17.84
C LEU A 123 3.78 -1.18 18.22
N LYS A 124 3.03 -0.59 17.28
CA LYS A 124 2.33 0.69 17.50
C LYS A 124 1.29 0.60 18.62
N ALA A 125 0.45 -0.44 18.61
CA ALA A 125 -0.68 -0.56 19.52
C ALA A 125 -0.25 -0.92 20.95
N HIS A 126 0.71 -1.82 21.11
CA HIS A 126 1.02 -2.43 22.41
C HIS A 126 2.30 -1.91 23.07
N TYR A 127 3.25 -1.39 22.29
CA TYR A 127 4.57 -1.01 22.81
C TYR A 127 4.82 0.50 22.69
N VAL A 128 4.37 1.14 21.60
CA VAL A 128 4.56 2.59 21.42
C VAL A 128 3.45 3.40 22.10
N LYS A 129 2.19 2.96 21.99
CA LYS A 129 1.06 3.67 22.62
C LYS A 129 1.05 3.55 24.16
N SER A 130 1.55 2.44 24.70
CA SER A 130 1.78 2.24 26.14
C SER A 130 2.93 3.10 26.68
N ALA A 131 3.90 3.47 25.84
CA ALA A 131 5.00 4.39 26.17
C ALA A 131 4.61 5.89 26.07
N SER A 132 3.32 6.22 25.97
CA SER A 132 2.75 7.53 25.57
C SER A 132 3.12 8.76 26.42
N GLY A 133 3.94 8.61 27.46
CA GLY A 133 4.53 9.74 28.20
C GLY A 133 5.83 10.30 27.60
N LYS A 134 6.54 9.57 26.73
CA LYS A 134 7.86 9.98 26.20
C LYS A 134 7.93 9.75 24.69
N ARG A 135 7.80 10.82 23.90
CA ARG A 135 7.92 10.80 22.42
C ARG A 135 9.37 10.98 21.96
N SER A 136 10.34 10.31 22.58
CA SER A 136 11.76 10.42 22.21
C SER A 136 12.21 9.22 21.39
N LEU A 137 13.28 9.38 20.61
CA LEU A 137 13.92 8.26 19.92
C LEU A 137 14.40 7.20 20.93
N THR A 138 14.91 7.63 22.08
CA THR A 138 15.37 6.74 23.15
C THR A 138 14.24 5.86 23.70
N SER A 139 13.03 6.41 23.89
CA SER A 139 11.89 5.61 24.36
C SER A 139 11.39 4.64 23.30
N LEU A 140 11.45 5.01 22.01
CA LEU A 140 11.15 4.09 20.91
C LEU A 140 12.16 2.94 20.86
N ILE A 141 13.46 3.22 20.96
CA ILE A 141 14.51 2.19 20.98
C ILE A 141 14.30 1.26 22.19
N ALA A 142 14.02 1.81 23.37
CA ALA A 142 13.76 1.01 24.56
C ALA A 142 12.52 0.12 24.40
N ALA A 143 11.42 0.63 23.84
CA ALA A 143 10.21 -0.16 23.58
C ALA A 143 10.48 -1.33 22.61
N VAL A 144 11.34 -1.11 21.62
CA VAL A 144 11.72 -2.15 20.65
C VAL A 144 12.63 -3.20 21.30
N VAL A 145 13.73 -2.76 21.92
CA VAL A 145 14.77 -3.65 22.45
C VAL A 145 14.34 -4.38 23.72
N CYS A 146 13.65 -3.70 24.62
CA CYS A 146 13.32 -4.26 25.94
C CYS A 146 11.95 -4.96 25.98
N GLY A 147 11.10 -4.79 24.97
CA GLY A 147 9.76 -5.38 24.94
C GLY A 147 9.49 -6.15 23.66
N TYR A 148 9.40 -5.42 22.54
CA TYR A 148 8.91 -5.98 21.29
C TYR A 148 9.76 -7.13 20.72
N LEU A 149 11.09 -7.03 20.75
CA LEU A 149 11.98 -8.09 20.26
C LEU A 149 11.98 -9.32 21.18
N PRO A 150 12.21 -9.20 22.51
CA PRO A 150 12.19 -10.35 23.41
C PRO A 150 10.88 -11.13 23.41
N ASP A 151 9.73 -10.44 23.32
CA ASP A 151 8.43 -11.12 23.32
C ASP A 151 8.17 -11.88 22.01
N ASN A 152 8.73 -11.41 20.88
CA ASN A 152 8.68 -12.16 19.62
C ASN A 152 9.59 -13.40 19.63
N GLU A 153 10.74 -13.36 20.32
CA GLU A 153 11.62 -14.53 20.46
C GLU A 153 10.94 -15.66 21.26
N LYS A 154 10.27 -15.33 22.36
CA LYS A 154 9.54 -16.31 23.20
C LYS A 154 8.42 -17.03 22.45
N ILE A 155 7.72 -16.32 21.56
CA ILE A 155 6.64 -16.89 20.72
C ILE A 155 7.21 -17.88 19.68
N SER A 156 8.45 -17.67 19.24
CA SER A 156 9.11 -18.56 18.28
C SER A 156 9.53 -19.89 18.90
N THR A 157 9.97 -19.86 20.17
CA THR A 157 10.40 -21.03 20.93
C THR A 157 9.26 -21.88 21.47
N SER A 158 8.03 -21.33 21.59
CA SER A 158 6.86 -22.07 22.08
C SER A 158 6.08 -22.81 20.99
N ARG A 159 6.57 -22.80 19.75
CA ARG A 159 5.95 -23.47 18.58
C ARG A 159 6.73 -24.70 18.10
N GLN A 160 7.69 -25.19 18.89
CA GLN A 160 8.37 -26.47 18.69
C GLN A 160 7.79 -27.53 19.63
#